data_AF-A0A314ZAD5-F1
#
_entry.id   AF-A0A314ZAD5-F1
#
_cell.length_a   1.000
_cell.length_b   1.000
_cell.length_c   1.000
_cell.angle_alpha   90.00
_cell.angle_beta   90.00
_cell.angle_gamma   90.00
#
_symmetry.space_group_name_H-M   'P 1'
#
loop_
_entity.id
_entity.type
_entity.pdbx_description
1 polymer ?
#
loop_
_entity_poly.entity_id
_entity_poly.type
_entity_poly.pdbx_seq_one_letter_code
_entity_poly.pdbx_strand_id
1 'polypeptide(L)'
;MHRPTRTRAPGGRDDCWSEGATSTLITAWGDRYLQLNRGNLRQNDWKEVADAVNSGLNGGVKASKTDVQCKNRIDTLKKKYKLEKSKPSPSTWPFYHRLHSLIGSSPDSAVSTKRKPSIPTLTVKSPDLKPKPPGGSTESSIGCEDGEDCNGDSVRKRRMEAVGLSGGAACRELAGAILKFGELYERMENLKQEQMMELEKQRMEFTKELEFQRLNMFKDAQVELEKMKSPKYAPCRGKKL
;
A
#
# COMPACT_ATOMS: atom_id res chain seq x y z
N MET A 1 -18.46 -61.36 -25.65
CA MET A 1 -17.92 -59.99 -25.86
C MET A 1 -19.09 -59.04 -25.91
N HIS A 2 -19.08 -57.97 -25.10
CA HIS A 2 -19.71 -56.64 -25.27
C HIS A 2 -19.83 -56.03 -23.87
N ARG A 3 -18.79 -55.26 -23.50
CA ARG A 3 -18.70 -54.49 -22.26
C ARG A 3 -19.57 -53.24 -22.41
N PRO A 4 -20.45 -52.89 -21.45
CA PRO A 4 -21.15 -51.62 -21.51
C PRO A 4 -20.13 -50.49 -21.36
N THR A 5 -20.02 -49.66 -22.38
CA THR A 5 -19.31 -48.40 -22.34
C THR A 5 -20.03 -47.49 -21.34
N ARG A 6 -19.42 -47.30 -20.16
CA ARG A 6 -19.77 -46.18 -19.29
C ARG A 6 -19.48 -44.89 -20.06
N THR A 7 -20.54 -44.28 -20.59
CA THR A 7 -20.53 -42.87 -21.02
C THR A 7 -19.98 -42.06 -19.86
N ARG A 8 -18.76 -41.55 -20.02
CA ARG A 8 -18.15 -40.63 -19.06
C ARG A 8 -18.93 -39.33 -19.16
N ALA A 9 -19.92 -39.17 -18.29
CA ALA A 9 -20.53 -37.88 -18.03
C ALA A 9 -19.40 -36.87 -17.77
N PRO A 10 -19.47 -35.64 -18.31
CA PRO A 10 -18.60 -34.56 -17.88
C PRO A 10 -19.02 -34.22 -16.45
N GLY A 11 -18.44 -34.95 -15.50
CA GLY A 11 -18.54 -34.67 -14.08
C GLY A 11 -17.96 -33.29 -13.85
N GLY A 12 -18.82 -32.28 -13.90
CA GLY A 12 -18.60 -31.03 -13.20
C GLY A 12 -18.32 -31.41 -11.76
N ARG A 13 -17.04 -31.47 -11.42
CA ARG A 13 -16.65 -31.38 -10.02
C ARG A 13 -17.10 -29.99 -9.63
N ASP A 14 -18.26 -29.91 -8.99
CA ASP A 14 -18.70 -28.71 -8.31
C ASP A 14 -17.50 -28.26 -7.46
N ASP A 15 -16.87 -27.18 -7.89
CA ASP A 15 -15.77 -26.56 -7.18
C ASP A 15 -16.26 -26.49 -5.72
N CYS A 16 -15.52 -27.08 -4.79
CA CYS A 16 -15.91 -27.08 -3.36
C CYS A 16 -16.06 -25.65 -2.78
N TRP A 17 -15.75 -24.66 -3.62
CA TRP A 17 -16.02 -23.24 -3.57
C TRP A 17 -17.29 -22.87 -4.33
N SER A 18 -18.35 -22.56 -3.60
CA SER A 18 -19.52 -21.91 -4.22
C SER A 18 -19.13 -20.55 -4.81
N GLU A 19 -19.95 -20.05 -5.73
CA GLU A 19 -19.79 -18.70 -6.28
C GLU A 19 -19.83 -17.64 -5.18
N GLY A 20 -20.78 -17.76 -4.24
CA GLY A 20 -20.88 -16.89 -3.06
C GLY A 20 -19.63 -16.95 -2.17
N ALA A 21 -19.11 -18.15 -1.87
CA ALA A 21 -17.89 -18.29 -1.06
C ALA A 21 -16.66 -17.71 -1.78
N THR A 22 -16.57 -17.90 -3.10
CA THR A 22 -15.49 -17.32 -3.92
C THR A 22 -15.60 -15.79 -3.96
N SER A 23 -16.82 -15.25 -4.07
CA SER A 23 -17.10 -13.83 -4.00
C SER A 23 -16.65 -13.23 -2.66
N THR A 24 -17.08 -13.81 -1.54
CA THR A 24 -16.69 -13.37 -0.20
C THR A 24 -15.17 -13.46 0.00
N LEU A 25 -14.53 -14.52 -0.49
CA LEU A 25 -13.09 -14.68 -0.44
C LEU A 25 -12.37 -13.54 -1.18
N ILE A 26 -12.81 -13.18 -2.38
CA ILE A 26 -12.21 -12.08 -3.15
C ILE A 26 -12.36 -10.75 -2.42
N THR A 27 -13.51 -10.50 -1.80
CA THR A 27 -13.76 -9.28 -1.03
C THR A 27 -12.86 -9.24 0.21
N ALA A 28 -12.92 -10.27 1.08
CA ALA A 28 -12.16 -10.31 2.32
C ALA A 28 -10.63 -10.27 2.08
N TRP A 29 -10.15 -11.04 1.10
CA TRP A 29 -8.76 -10.97 0.68
C TRP A 29 -8.40 -9.59 0.10
N GLY A 30 -9.28 -9.03 -0.74
CA GLY A 30 -9.09 -7.72 -1.37
C GLY A 30 -8.95 -6.59 -0.34
N ASP A 31 -9.79 -6.58 0.69
CA ASP A 31 -9.77 -5.58 1.75
C ASP A 31 -8.44 -5.63 2.52
N ARG A 32 -8.01 -6.82 2.94
CA ARG A 32 -6.69 -7.02 3.60
C ARG A 32 -5.53 -6.68 2.67
N TYR A 33 -5.63 -7.06 1.40
CA TYR A 33 -4.62 -6.75 0.39
C TYR A 33 -4.46 -5.23 0.20
N LEU A 34 -5.55 -4.47 0.20
CA LEU A 34 -5.52 -3.02 0.09
C LEU A 34 -4.98 -2.34 1.37
N GLN A 35 -5.39 -2.81 2.54
CA GLN A 35 -4.90 -2.29 3.83
C GLN A 35 -3.39 -2.44 3.98
N LEU A 36 -2.80 -3.51 3.43
CA LEU A 36 -1.36 -3.73 3.39
C LEU A 36 -0.68 -3.04 2.19
N ASN A 37 -1.31 -2.03 1.56
CA ASN A 37 -0.82 -1.34 0.36
C ASN A 37 -0.40 -2.30 -0.77
N ARG A 38 -1.21 -3.34 -1.00
CA ARG A 38 -0.92 -4.42 -1.97
C ARG A 38 0.27 -5.31 -1.60
N GLY A 39 0.61 -5.33 -0.32
CA GLY A 39 1.62 -6.20 0.28
C GLY A 39 1.19 -7.66 0.40
N ASN A 40 2.10 -8.47 0.93
CA ASN A 40 1.89 -9.91 1.06
C ASN A 40 1.23 -10.24 2.41
N LEU A 41 0.11 -10.97 2.38
CA LEU A 41 -0.62 -11.36 3.59
C LEU A 41 0.18 -12.39 4.41
N ARG A 42 0.22 -12.19 5.73
CA ARG A 42 0.80 -13.11 6.71
C ARG A 42 -0.23 -14.14 7.17
N GLN A 43 0.20 -15.12 7.95
CA GLN A 43 -0.66 -16.21 8.44
C GLN A 43 -1.89 -15.70 9.20
N ASN A 44 -1.73 -14.68 10.05
CA ASN A 44 -2.86 -14.11 10.79
C ASN A 44 -3.90 -13.49 9.85
N ASP A 45 -3.45 -12.72 8.85
CA ASP A 45 -4.35 -12.11 7.85
C ASP A 45 -5.11 -13.18 7.07
N TRP A 46 -4.44 -14.29 6.71
CA TRP A 46 -5.10 -15.40 6.03
C TRP A 46 -6.10 -16.13 6.91
N LYS A 47 -5.85 -16.22 8.22
CA LYS A 47 -6.81 -16.78 9.18
C LYS A 47 -8.06 -15.93 9.24
N GLU A 48 -7.93 -14.61 9.35
CA GLU A 48 -9.07 -13.69 9.37
C GLU A 48 -9.86 -13.71 8.05
N VAL A 49 -9.19 -13.83 6.90
CA VAL A 49 -9.85 -14.03 5.61
C VAL A 49 -10.65 -15.34 5.60
N ALA A 50 -10.09 -16.41 6.15
CA ALA A 50 -10.79 -17.69 6.25
C ALA A 50 -12.00 -17.60 7.19
N ASP A 51 -11.87 -16.92 8.32
CA ASP A 51 -12.95 -16.68 9.27
C ASP A 51 -14.10 -15.92 8.60
N ALA A 52 -13.82 -14.84 7.87
CA ALA A 52 -14.83 -14.08 7.13
C ALA A 52 -15.56 -14.93 6.05
N VAL A 53 -14.83 -15.78 5.34
CA VAL A 53 -15.42 -16.72 4.36
C VAL A 53 -16.32 -17.74 5.05
N ASN A 54 -15.89 -18.26 6.20
CA ASN A 54 -16.66 -19.23 6.99
C ASN A 54 -17.91 -18.60 7.63
N SER A 55 -17.85 -17.33 8.05
CA SER A 55 -19.03 -16.60 8.55
C SER A 55 -20.10 -16.39 7.47
N GLY A 56 -19.70 -16.22 6.21
CA GLY A 56 -20.63 -16.07 5.08
C GLY A 56 -21.23 -17.39 4.57
N LEU A 57 -20.72 -18.53 5.03
CA LEU A 57 -21.28 -19.86 4.73
C LEU A 57 -22.41 -20.14 5.73
N ASN A 58 -23.61 -19.63 5.44
CA ASN A 58 -24.82 -19.88 6.23
C ASN A 58 -25.04 -21.37 6.51
N GLY A 59 -24.62 -21.86 7.68
CA GLY A 59 -25.06 -23.10 8.36
C GLY A 59 -25.03 -24.42 7.57
N GLY A 60 -24.56 -24.44 6.33
CA GLY A 60 -24.53 -25.63 5.50
C GLY A 60 -23.42 -26.56 5.95
N VAL A 61 -23.66 -27.87 5.82
CA VAL A 61 -22.79 -29.02 6.17
C VAL A 61 -21.44 -29.04 5.42
N LYS A 62 -20.98 -27.92 4.87
CA LYS A 62 -19.70 -27.80 4.18
C LYS A 62 -18.62 -27.52 5.22
N ALA A 63 -17.58 -28.35 5.20
CA ALA A 63 -16.40 -28.17 6.04
C ALA A 63 -15.84 -26.74 5.93
N SER A 64 -15.50 -26.16 7.10
CA SER A 64 -14.83 -24.87 7.24
C SER A 64 -13.60 -24.80 6.34
N LYS A 65 -13.44 -23.69 5.63
CA LYS A 65 -12.28 -23.44 4.78
C LYS A 65 -11.11 -22.99 5.65
N THR A 66 -9.94 -23.56 5.41
CA THR A 66 -8.70 -23.15 6.10
C THR A 66 -8.06 -21.94 5.42
N ASP A 67 -7.17 -21.26 6.15
CA ASP A 67 -6.30 -20.19 5.65
C ASP A 67 -5.53 -20.62 4.39
N VAL A 68 -4.96 -21.83 4.40
CA VAL A 68 -4.23 -22.41 3.26
C VAL A 68 -5.14 -22.64 2.06
N GLN A 69 -6.38 -23.10 2.27
CA GLN A 69 -7.34 -23.31 1.19
C GLN A 69 -7.76 -21.99 0.55
N CYS A 70 -7.97 -20.95 1.36
CA CYS A 70 -8.28 -19.59 0.89
C CYS A 70 -7.14 -19.05 0.03
N LYS A 71 -5.89 -19.18 0.50
CA LYS A 71 -4.69 -18.77 -0.25
C LYS A 71 -4.59 -19.47 -1.61
N ASN A 72 -4.68 -20.80 -1.64
CA ASN A 72 -4.60 -21.57 -2.87
C ASN A 72 -5.71 -21.21 -3.87
N ARG A 73 -6.91 -20.91 -3.37
CA ARG A 73 -8.02 -20.46 -4.19
C ARG A 73 -7.74 -19.08 -4.80
N ILE A 74 -7.26 -18.11 -4.01
CA ILE A 74 -6.83 -16.80 -4.52
C ILE A 74 -5.73 -16.94 -5.57
N ASP A 75 -4.73 -17.78 -5.36
CA ASP A 75 -3.65 -18.00 -6.33
C ASP A 75 -4.18 -18.54 -7.66
N THR A 76 -5.14 -19.46 -7.59
CA THR A 76 -5.82 -20.01 -8.78
C THR A 76 -6.63 -18.93 -9.51
N LEU A 77 -7.36 -18.08 -8.76
CA LEU A 77 -8.13 -16.97 -9.33
C LEU A 77 -7.21 -15.93 -9.97
N LYS A 78 -6.09 -15.59 -9.35
CA LYS A 78 -5.07 -14.68 -9.90
C LYS A 78 -4.46 -15.23 -11.18
N LYS A 79 -4.20 -16.54 -11.26
CA LYS A 79 -3.75 -17.21 -12.49
C LYS A 79 -4.80 -17.12 -13.60
N LYS A 80 -6.07 -17.43 -13.29
CA LYS A 80 -7.18 -17.28 -14.26
C LYS A 80 -7.32 -15.84 -14.74
N TYR A 81 -7.24 -14.86 -13.83
CA TYR A 81 -7.28 -13.44 -14.18
C TYR A 81 -6.18 -13.06 -15.17
N LYS A 82 -4.94 -13.53 -14.98
CA LYS A 82 -3.85 -13.27 -15.94
C LYS A 82 -4.17 -13.80 -17.34
N LEU A 83 -4.79 -14.98 -17.44
CA LEU A 83 -5.19 -15.58 -18.71
C LEU A 83 -6.39 -14.85 -19.35
N GLU A 84 -7.37 -14.44 -18.55
CA GLU A 84 -8.52 -13.66 -19.04
C GLU A 84 -8.10 -12.26 -19.48
N LYS A 85 -7.12 -11.63 -18.82
CA LYS A 85 -6.61 -10.30 -19.17
C LYS A 85 -6.02 -10.23 -20.59
N SER A 86 -5.48 -11.33 -21.12
CA SER A 86 -4.95 -11.40 -22.48
C SER A 86 -6.00 -11.63 -23.57
N LYS A 87 -7.28 -11.85 -23.21
CA LYS A 87 -8.35 -12.08 -24.18
C LYS A 87 -9.01 -10.75 -24.61
N PRO A 88 -9.57 -10.67 -25.83
CA PRO A 88 -10.30 -9.49 -26.29
C PRO A 88 -11.56 -9.25 -25.42
N SER A 89 -11.88 -7.98 -25.20
CA SER A 89 -13.03 -7.54 -24.38
C SER A 89 -14.39 -7.86 -25.01
N PRO A 90 -15.45 -8.07 -24.20
CA PRO A 90 -15.48 -8.12 -22.73
C PRO A 90 -15.29 -9.55 -22.18
N SER A 91 -14.61 -9.68 -21.04
CA SER A 91 -14.48 -10.96 -20.33
C SER A 91 -15.85 -11.42 -19.82
N THR A 92 -16.24 -12.65 -20.13
CA THR A 92 -17.48 -13.29 -19.62
C THR A 92 -17.32 -13.86 -18.22
N TRP A 93 -16.12 -13.82 -17.64
CA TRP A 93 -15.86 -14.38 -16.32
C TRP A 93 -16.33 -13.45 -15.18
N PRO A 94 -17.25 -13.89 -14.29
CA PRO A 94 -17.91 -13.02 -13.31
C PRO A 94 -16.97 -12.34 -12.30
N PHE A 95 -15.80 -12.94 -12.03
CA PHE A 95 -14.83 -12.38 -11.09
C PHE A 95 -13.80 -11.45 -11.74
N TYR A 96 -13.79 -11.33 -13.07
CA TYR A 96 -12.76 -10.57 -13.79
C TYR A 96 -12.70 -9.11 -13.34
N HIS A 97 -13.83 -8.40 -13.35
CA HIS A 97 -13.87 -6.97 -13.02
C HIS A 97 -13.47 -6.68 -11.57
N ARG A 98 -13.84 -7.56 -10.63
CA ARG A 98 -13.46 -7.43 -9.22
C ARG A 98 -11.96 -7.62 -9.03
N LEU A 99 -11.38 -8.68 -9.59
CA LEU A 99 -9.92 -8.88 -9.54
C LEU A 99 -9.16 -7.78 -10.29
N HIS A 100 -9.69 -7.30 -11.41
CA HIS A 100 -9.10 -6.23 -12.19
C HIS A 100 -9.07 -4.91 -11.41
N SER A 101 -10.12 -4.57 -10.68
CA SER A 101 -10.14 -3.36 -9.85
C SER A 101 -9.15 -3.44 -8.68
N LEU A 102 -8.96 -4.63 -8.10
CA LEU A 102 -8.04 -4.86 -6.98
C LEU A 102 -6.56 -4.86 -7.40
N ILE A 103 -6.24 -5.51 -8.53
CA ILE A 103 -4.86 -5.79 -8.97
C ILE A 103 -4.42 -4.88 -10.12
N GLY A 104 -5.35 -4.48 -10.99
CA GLY A 104 -5.10 -3.73 -12.22
C GLY A 104 -5.02 -2.21 -12.04
N SER A 105 -5.60 -1.67 -10.97
CA SER A 105 -5.52 -0.24 -10.62
C SER A 105 -4.13 0.14 -10.07
N SER A 106 -3.05 -0.16 -10.78
CA SER A 106 -1.73 0.42 -10.48
C SER A 106 -1.86 1.95 -10.45
N PRO A 107 -1.20 2.68 -9.53
CA PRO A 107 -1.18 4.15 -9.57
C PRO A 107 -0.67 4.72 -10.91
N ASP A 108 0.02 3.91 -11.74
CA ASP A 108 0.48 4.29 -13.09
C ASP A 108 -0.56 4.12 -14.21
N SER A 109 -1.72 3.51 -13.95
CA SER A 109 -2.70 3.19 -15.00
C SER A 109 -3.70 4.31 -15.29
N ALA A 110 -3.60 5.45 -14.61
CA ALA A 110 -4.45 6.61 -14.85
C ALA A 110 -3.88 7.52 -15.97
N VAL A 111 -3.42 6.96 -17.09
CA VAL A 111 -3.34 7.65 -18.40
C VAL A 111 -3.01 6.58 -19.46
N SER A 112 -3.98 6.25 -20.31
CA SER A 112 -3.74 5.87 -21.70
C SER A 112 -5.06 5.51 -22.39
N THR A 113 -5.74 6.54 -22.87
CA THR A 113 -6.64 6.42 -24.00
C THR A 113 -6.12 7.29 -25.13
N LYS A 114 -4.96 6.98 -25.72
CA LYS A 114 -4.63 7.48 -27.06
C LYS A 114 -3.93 6.42 -27.91
N ARG A 115 -4.51 6.23 -29.09
CA ARG A 115 -4.11 5.32 -30.17
C ARG A 115 -2.71 5.64 -30.67
N LYS A 116 -1.97 4.61 -31.07
CA LYS A 116 -0.71 4.70 -31.84
C LYS A 116 -0.98 5.30 -33.22
N PRO A 117 -0.07 6.14 -33.76
CA PRO A 117 0.22 6.16 -35.18
C PRO A 117 1.54 5.42 -35.46
N SER A 118 1.50 4.65 -36.53
CA SER A 118 2.59 3.94 -37.19
C SER A 118 3.62 4.89 -37.81
N ILE A 119 4.90 4.57 -37.68
CA ILE A 119 6.01 5.21 -38.43
C ILE A 119 6.69 4.11 -39.28
N PRO A 120 6.88 4.30 -40.59
CA PRO A 120 7.69 3.40 -41.41
C PRO A 120 9.18 3.78 -41.30
N THR A 121 10.03 2.75 -41.15
CA THR A 121 11.49 2.82 -41.15
C THR A 121 12.03 2.92 -42.57
N LEU A 122 12.99 3.83 -42.84
CA LEU A 122 13.98 3.68 -43.90
C LEU A 122 15.39 4.05 -43.40
N THR A 123 16.24 3.02 -43.39
CA THR A 123 17.70 2.92 -43.51
C THR A 123 18.54 4.20 -43.65
N VAL A 124 19.69 4.25 -42.95
CA VAL A 124 21.05 4.31 -43.55
C VAL A 124 22.15 4.07 -42.48
N LYS A 125 22.88 2.97 -42.69
CA LYS A 125 24.31 2.67 -42.51
C LYS A 125 25.15 3.48 -41.49
N SER A 126 25.72 2.77 -40.51
CA SER A 126 27.01 3.09 -39.89
C SER A 126 28.17 2.58 -40.75
N PRO A 127 29.36 3.16 -40.59
CA PRO A 127 30.58 2.37 -40.55
C PRO A 127 31.31 2.49 -39.22
N ASP A 128 31.98 1.37 -38.92
CA ASP A 128 32.90 1.03 -37.85
C ASP A 128 34.00 2.08 -37.60
N LEU A 129 34.54 2.16 -36.37
CA LEU A 129 35.96 1.92 -36.07
C LEU A 129 36.23 1.97 -34.55
N LYS A 130 37.26 1.22 -34.16
CA LYS A 130 37.58 0.68 -32.83
C LYS A 130 38.76 1.48 -32.18
N PRO A 131 39.45 1.05 -31.09
CA PRO A 131 39.48 1.78 -29.80
C PRO A 131 40.89 2.18 -29.24
N LYS A 132 40.89 2.79 -28.02
CA LYS A 132 41.85 2.69 -26.86
C LYS A 132 42.86 3.86 -26.61
N PRO A 133 43.54 3.96 -25.42
CA PRO A 133 43.46 5.02 -24.39
C PRO A 133 44.88 5.62 -24.08
N PRO A 134 45.33 6.05 -22.85
CA PRO A 134 44.71 6.52 -21.60
C PRO A 134 45.29 7.86 -21.05
N GLY A 135 44.68 8.41 -20.00
CA GLY A 135 45.41 9.06 -18.89
C GLY A 135 45.55 10.60 -18.88
N GLY A 136 45.27 11.18 -17.71
CA GLY A 136 46.12 12.23 -17.11
C GLY A 136 45.80 13.70 -17.38
N SER A 137 45.38 14.38 -16.31
CA SER A 137 45.69 15.76 -15.90
C SER A 137 45.14 16.98 -16.66
N THR A 138 44.31 17.72 -15.93
CA THR A 138 44.38 19.18 -15.68
C THR A 138 45.37 20.01 -16.50
N GLU A 139 44.85 21.01 -17.23
CA GLU A 139 45.19 22.44 -17.08
C GLU A 139 44.39 23.31 -18.05
N SER A 140 44.01 24.49 -17.57
CA SER A 140 43.35 25.58 -18.29
C SER A 140 44.37 26.46 -19.01
N SER A 141 44.09 26.90 -20.25
CA SER A 141 44.51 28.19 -20.82
C SER A 141 43.78 28.41 -22.15
N ILE A 142 42.98 29.47 -22.30
CA ILE A 142 43.34 30.80 -22.84
C ILE A 142 43.74 30.74 -24.32
N GLY A 143 42.95 31.42 -25.15
CA GLY A 143 43.24 31.74 -26.54
C GLY A 143 42.13 32.64 -27.11
N CYS A 144 42.37 33.95 -27.05
CA CYS A 144 41.62 35.00 -27.75
C CYS A 144 42.28 35.23 -29.14
N GLU A 145 41.52 35.63 -30.16
CA GLU A 145 41.65 36.84 -31.04
C GLU A 145 41.16 36.37 -32.45
N ASP A 146 40.44 37.09 -33.33
CA ASP A 146 40.24 38.51 -33.71
C ASP A 146 38.78 38.71 -34.23
N GLY A 147 38.06 39.84 -34.06
CA GLY A 147 38.19 41.15 -34.75
C GLY A 147 37.30 41.16 -36.02
N GLU A 148 36.32 42.04 -36.31
CA GLU A 148 36.16 43.49 -36.08
C GLU A 148 34.67 43.98 -36.15
N ASP A 149 34.53 45.29 -35.90
CA ASP A 149 33.46 46.17 -35.40
C ASP A 149 32.25 46.53 -36.31
N CYS A 150 31.13 46.94 -35.68
CA CYS A 150 30.43 48.20 -35.98
C CYS A 150 29.37 48.55 -34.91
N ASN A 151 29.69 49.62 -34.19
CA ASN A 151 28.94 50.39 -33.20
C ASN A 151 27.57 50.96 -33.70
N GLY A 152 26.58 51.14 -32.81
CA GLY A 152 25.31 51.80 -33.14
C GLY A 152 24.21 51.73 -32.07
N ASP A 153 24.19 52.73 -31.20
CA ASP A 153 23.16 53.08 -30.22
C ASP A 153 21.72 53.08 -30.81
N SER A 154 20.77 52.41 -30.14
CA SER A 154 19.35 52.78 -30.15
C SER A 154 18.53 51.91 -29.19
N VAL A 155 18.11 52.54 -28.09
CA VAL A 155 16.94 52.15 -27.28
C VAL A 155 15.75 51.92 -28.21
N ARG A 156 15.46 50.66 -28.57
CA ARG A 156 14.21 50.28 -29.25
C ARG A 156 13.73 48.94 -28.75
N LYS A 157 12.92 49.00 -27.69
CA LYS A 157 11.61 48.33 -27.56
C LYS A 157 11.43 47.17 -28.55
N ARG A 158 12.06 46.03 -28.28
CA ARG A 158 11.69 44.76 -28.93
C ARG A 158 11.23 43.81 -27.84
N ARG A 159 9.95 44.04 -27.49
CA ARG A 159 8.94 43.02 -27.20
C ARG A 159 9.58 41.64 -26.97
N MET A 160 9.63 41.24 -25.71
CA MET A 160 9.73 39.85 -25.32
C MET A 160 8.63 39.09 -26.06
N GLU A 161 8.98 38.49 -27.20
CA GLU A 161 8.10 37.58 -27.89
C GLU A 161 8.05 36.32 -27.04
N ALA A 162 7.10 36.32 -26.11
CA ALA A 162 6.53 35.12 -25.53
C ALA A 162 5.97 34.30 -26.70
N VAL A 163 6.83 33.45 -27.24
CA VAL A 163 6.49 32.45 -28.25
C VAL A 163 5.41 31.54 -27.64
N GLY A 164 4.18 31.68 -28.14
CA GLY A 164 3.11 30.68 -28.05
C GLY A 164 2.79 30.12 -26.67
N LEU A 165 2.07 30.90 -25.86
CA LEU A 165 1.43 30.44 -24.61
C LEU A 165 0.28 29.45 -24.88
N SER A 166 0.62 28.22 -25.24
CA SER A 166 -0.27 27.05 -25.07
C SER A 166 0.21 26.19 -23.87
N GLY A 167 1.53 26.09 -23.67
CA GLY A 167 2.11 25.38 -22.52
C GLY A 167 1.94 26.09 -21.18
N GLY A 168 1.87 27.43 -21.14
CA GLY A 168 1.80 28.19 -19.89
C GLY A 168 0.48 28.02 -19.12
N ALA A 169 -0.64 27.80 -19.80
CA ALA A 169 -1.92 27.53 -19.16
C ALA A 169 -1.95 26.13 -18.53
N ALA A 170 -1.52 25.12 -19.28
CA ALA A 170 -1.40 23.74 -18.79
C ALA A 170 -0.41 23.62 -17.61
N CYS A 171 0.72 24.35 -17.66
CA CYS A 171 1.66 24.40 -16.54
C CYS A 171 1.05 25.08 -15.30
N ARG A 172 0.27 26.15 -15.47
CA ARG A 172 -0.43 26.80 -14.35
C ARG A 172 -1.51 25.90 -13.75
N GLU A 173 -2.25 25.18 -14.56
CA GLU A 173 -3.24 24.20 -14.10
C GLU A 173 -2.58 23.04 -13.33
N LEU A 174 -1.45 22.53 -13.83
CA LEU A 174 -0.68 21.50 -13.16
C LEU A 174 -0.12 21.99 -11.82
N ALA A 175 0.47 23.18 -11.78
CA ALA A 175 0.96 23.78 -10.53
C ALA A 175 -0.17 23.95 -9.51
N GLY A 176 -1.34 24.43 -9.96
CA GLY A 176 -2.53 24.55 -9.12
C GLY A 176 -3.05 23.21 -8.61
N ALA A 177 -2.99 22.14 -9.42
CA ALA A 177 -3.36 20.80 -8.99
C ALA A 177 -2.39 20.26 -7.92
N ILE A 178 -1.08 20.40 -8.13
CA ILE A 178 -0.05 19.94 -7.18
C ILE A 178 -0.21 20.61 -5.81
N LEU A 179 -0.47 21.92 -5.78
CA LEU A 179 -0.69 22.64 -4.52
C LEU A 179 -1.93 22.12 -3.78
N LYS A 180 -3.05 21.91 -4.49
CA LYS A 180 -4.26 21.32 -3.90
C LYS A 180 -4.04 19.91 -3.37
N PHE A 181 -3.21 19.12 -4.06
CA PHE A 181 -2.80 17.81 -3.57
C PHE A 181 -1.97 17.93 -2.28
N GLY A 182 -1.07 18.90 -2.19
CA GLY A 182 -0.30 19.21 -0.98
C GLY A 182 -1.20 19.54 0.21
N GLU A 183 -2.17 20.43 0.03
CA GLU A 183 -3.15 20.82 1.07
C GLU A 183 -4.02 19.65 1.54
N LEU A 184 -4.41 18.75 0.62
CA LEU A 184 -5.18 17.56 0.98
C LEU A 184 -4.32 16.55 1.73
N TYR A 185 -3.07 16.36 1.30
CA TYR A 185 -2.14 15.46 1.96
C TYR A 185 -1.81 15.93 3.37
N GLU A 186 -1.54 17.21 3.56
CA GLU A 186 -1.28 17.80 4.88
C GLU A 186 -2.46 17.55 5.83
N ARG A 187 -3.70 17.81 5.39
CA ARG A 187 -4.89 17.53 6.22
C ARG A 187 -5.03 16.05 6.57
N MET A 188 -4.78 15.16 5.61
CA MET A 188 -4.87 13.71 5.83
C MET A 188 -3.79 13.21 6.79
N GLU A 189 -2.56 13.70 6.64
CA GLU A 189 -1.44 13.37 7.53
C GLU A 189 -1.69 13.89 8.94
N ASN A 190 -2.25 15.10 9.09
CA ASN A 190 -2.62 15.66 10.39
C ASN A 190 -3.66 14.79 11.12
N LEU A 191 -4.72 14.36 10.42
CA LEU A 191 -5.73 13.46 10.99
C LEU A 191 -5.12 12.11 11.42
N LYS A 192 -4.19 11.57 10.62
CA LYS A 192 -3.47 10.33 10.97
C LYS A 192 -2.58 10.52 12.21
N GLN A 193 -1.86 11.64 12.29
CA GLN A 193 -1.01 11.96 13.44
C GLN A 193 -1.84 12.16 14.71
N GLU A 194 -2.98 12.85 14.62
CA GLU A 194 -3.90 13.05 15.74
C GLU A 194 -4.42 11.72 16.28
N GLN A 195 -4.83 10.80 15.41
CA GLN A 195 -5.23 9.45 15.82
C GLN A 195 -4.08 8.68 16.50
N MET A 196 -2.87 8.80 15.96
CA MET A 196 -1.69 8.16 16.55
C MET A 196 -1.38 8.72 17.94
N MET A 197 -1.50 10.04 18.13
CA MET A 197 -1.31 10.70 19.42
C MET A 197 -2.38 10.28 20.44
N GLU A 198 -3.65 10.17 20.04
CA GLU A 198 -4.71 9.75 20.97
C GLU A 198 -4.53 8.30 21.43
N LEU A 199 -4.14 7.39 20.52
CA LEU A 199 -3.83 6.01 20.89
C LEU A 199 -2.60 5.91 21.81
N GLU A 200 -1.56 6.71 21.56
CA GLU A 200 -0.40 6.79 22.45
C GLU A 200 -0.74 7.38 23.82
N LYS A 201 -1.60 8.39 23.86
CA LYS A 201 -2.11 8.98 25.10
C LYS A 201 -2.84 7.94 25.93
N GLN A 202 -3.78 7.18 25.34
CA GLN A 202 -4.46 6.08 26.01
C GLN A 202 -3.47 5.01 26.52
N ARG A 203 -2.46 4.66 25.72
CA ARG A 203 -1.39 3.72 26.12
C ARG A 203 -0.63 4.23 27.35
N MET A 204 -0.27 5.51 27.36
CA MET A 204 0.46 6.14 28.45
C MET A 204 -0.41 6.26 29.71
N GLU A 205 -1.68 6.65 29.58
CA GLU A 205 -2.64 6.74 30.70
C GLU A 205 -2.82 5.40 31.40
N PHE A 206 -3.03 4.31 30.64
CA PHE A 206 -3.16 2.97 31.21
C PHE A 206 -1.89 2.53 31.96
N THR A 207 -0.72 2.81 31.38
CA THR A 207 0.57 2.48 32.00
C THR A 207 0.76 3.25 33.31
N LYS A 208 0.46 4.55 33.31
CA LYS A 208 0.53 5.41 34.49
C LYS A 208 -0.42 4.94 35.59
N GLU A 209 -1.64 4.55 35.22
CA GLU A 209 -2.64 4.04 36.17
C GLU A 209 -2.18 2.72 36.81
N LEU A 210 -1.59 1.80 36.03
CA LEU A 210 -1.00 0.57 36.56
C LEU A 210 0.16 0.84 37.51
N GLU A 211 1.04 1.79 37.18
CA GLU A 211 2.14 2.19 38.07
C GLU A 211 1.63 2.83 39.36
N PHE A 212 0.59 3.66 39.27
CA PHE A 212 -0.06 4.25 40.43
C PHE A 212 -0.65 3.17 41.35
N GLN A 213 -1.36 2.19 40.79
CA GLN A 213 -1.90 1.05 41.55
C GLN A 213 -0.78 0.23 42.20
N ARG A 214 0.29 -0.06 41.47
CA ARG A 214 1.47 -0.76 41.99
C ARG A 214 2.12 -0.01 43.16
N LEU A 215 2.29 1.31 43.02
CA LEU A 215 2.86 2.15 44.07
C LEU A 215 1.95 2.22 45.29
N ASN A 216 0.63 2.31 45.09
CA ASN A 216 -0.35 2.33 46.17
C ASN A 216 -0.31 1.03 46.98
N MET A 217 -0.33 -0.13 46.33
CA MET A 217 -0.21 -1.42 47.02
C MET A 217 1.08 -1.54 47.83
N PHE A 218 2.20 -1.04 47.30
CA PHE A 218 3.47 -1.06 48.02
C PHE A 218 3.44 -0.15 49.26
N LYS A 219 2.90 1.07 49.11
CA LYS A 219 2.73 2.02 50.20
C LYS A 219 1.83 1.45 51.31
N ASP A 220 0.71 0.85 50.93
CA ASP A 220 -0.24 0.27 51.89
C ASP A 220 0.41 -0.88 52.68
N ALA A 221 1.17 -1.75 51.99
CA ALA A 221 1.93 -2.81 52.64
C ALA A 221 2.98 -2.27 53.63
N GLN A 222 3.65 -1.16 53.33
CA GLN A 222 4.59 -0.54 54.27
C GLN A 222 3.91 0.01 55.52
N VAL A 223 2.76 0.70 55.37
CA VAL A 223 1.99 1.21 56.51
C VAL A 223 1.50 0.06 57.39
N GLU A 224 1.09 -1.06 56.79
CA GLU A 224 0.65 -2.24 57.52
C GLU A 224 1.81 -2.87 58.32
N LEU A 225 3.00 -2.99 57.72
CA LEU A 225 4.21 -3.44 58.41
C LEU A 225 4.62 -2.51 59.56
N GLU A 226 4.50 -1.20 59.40
CA GLU A 226 4.79 -0.24 60.47
C GLU A 226 3.78 -0.33 61.63
N LYS A 227 2.49 -0.46 61.33
CA LYS A 227 1.44 -0.71 62.34
C LYS A 227 1.69 -1.98 63.13
N MET A 228 2.18 -3.04 62.48
CA MET A 228 2.56 -4.29 63.14
C MET A 228 3.83 -4.15 63.99
N LYS A 229 4.73 -3.22 63.65
CA LYS A 229 5.98 -2.97 64.39
C LYS A 229 5.85 -2.07 65.61
N SER A 230 4.78 -1.26 65.74
CA SER A 230 4.55 -0.47 66.96
C SER A 230 4.23 -1.37 68.16
N PRO A 231 5.09 -1.43 69.21
CA PRO A 231 4.78 -2.15 70.44
C PRO A 231 3.63 -1.44 71.16
N LYS A 232 2.57 -2.18 71.48
CA LYS A 232 1.57 -1.73 72.46
C LYS A 232 2.31 -1.48 73.79
N TYR A 233 2.56 -0.22 74.13
CA TYR A 233 2.91 0.16 75.50
C TYR A 233 1.81 -0.36 76.42
N ALA A 234 2.13 -1.38 77.22
CA ALA A 234 1.29 -1.83 78.31
C ALA A 234 1.66 -1.03 79.57
N PRO A 235 0.75 -0.23 80.16
CA PRO A 235 0.95 0.26 81.51
C PRO A 235 0.64 -0.89 82.49
N CYS A 236 1.68 -1.62 82.87
CA CYS A 236 1.64 -2.51 84.02
C CYS A 236 1.90 -1.66 85.27
N ARG A 237 0.87 -1.45 86.11
CA ARG A 237 0.92 -1.08 87.55
C ARG A 237 -0.54 -0.99 88.00
N GLY A 238 -1.06 -1.72 88.96
CA GLY A 238 -0.49 -2.56 90.00
C GLY A 238 -1.54 -2.52 91.12
N LYS A 239 -2.15 -3.66 91.43
CA LYS A 239 -3.08 -3.78 92.56
C LYS A 239 -2.34 -3.35 93.84
N LYS A 240 -2.91 -2.44 94.63
CA LYS A 240 -2.57 -2.28 96.04
C LYS A 240 -3.84 -2.23 96.88
N LEU A 241 -3.90 -3.21 97.77
CA LEU A 241 -4.70 -3.43 98.99
C LEU A 241 -6.21 -3.25 98.90
#